data_AF-A0A061P5U6-F1
#
_entry.id   AF-A0A061P5U6-F1
#
_cell.length_a   1.000
_cell.length_b   1.000
_cell.length_c   1.000
_cell.angle_alpha   90.00
_cell.angle_beta   90.00
_cell.angle_gamma   90.00
#
_symmetry.space_group_name_H-M   'P 1'
#
loop_
_entity.id
_entity.type
_entity.pdbx_description
1 polymer ?
#
loop_
_entity_poly.entity_id
_entity_poly.type
_entity_poly.pdbx_seq_one_letter_code
_entity_poly.pdbx_strand_id
1 'polypeptide(L)' 'MHVQDSRSLSNWVADEWSIKHESPQALLLKEFDVVWSKSHYDIKKDSLLDAARA' A
#
# COMPACT_ATOMS: atom_id res chain seq x y z
N MET A 1 20.39 -2.29 5.48
CA MET A 1 19.09 -1.76 5.02
C MET A 1 18.67 -2.57 3.80
N HIS A 2 17.46 -3.13 3.79
CA HIS A 2 16.97 -3.92 2.66
C HIS A 2 15.95 -3.09 1.88
N VAL A 3 16.42 -2.37 0.86
CA VAL A 3 15.55 -1.70 -0.11
C VAL A 3 15.18 -2.73 -1.17
N GLN A 4 13.91 -2.79 -1.56
CA GLN A 4 13.47 -3.58 -2.69
C GLN A 4 13.62 -2.73 -3.95
N ASP A 5 14.49 -3.15 -4.87
CA ASP A 5 14.87 -2.34 -6.05
C ASP A 5 13.87 -2.41 -7.23
N SER A 6 12.66 -2.93 -6.98
CA SER A 6 11.64 -3.08 -8.03
C SER A 6 10.84 -1.81 -8.28
N ARG A 7 11.54 -0.72 -8.63
CA ARG A 7 10.91 0.60 -8.88
C ARG A 7 9.87 0.55 -10.00
N SER A 8 10.10 -0.24 -11.05
CA SER A 8 9.16 -0.42 -12.14
C SER A 8 7.83 -1.02 -11.66
N LEU A 9 7.88 -1.99 -10.75
CA LEU A 9 6.68 -2.57 -10.14
C LEU A 9 5.97 -1.52 -9.26
N SER A 10 6.71 -0.82 -8.41
CA SER A 10 6.15 0.24 -7.56
C SER A 10 5.44 1.33 -8.37
N ASN A 11 6.02 1.75 -9.50
CA ASN A 11 5.39 2.72 -10.39
C ASN A 11 4.13 2.15 -11.05
N TRP A 12 4.18 0.90 -11.54
CA TRP A 12 3.01 0.26 -12.13
C TRP A 12 1.84 0.17 -11.14
N VAL A 13 2.11 -0.21 -9.88
CA VAL A 13 1.11 -0.21 -8.79
C VAL A 13 0.52 1.20 -8.59
N ALA A 14 1.37 2.23 -8.58
CA ALA A 14 0.91 3.60 -8.42
C ALA A 14 -0.01 4.06 -9.55
N ASP A 15 0.34 3.73 -10.79
CA ASP A 15 -0.40 4.09 -11.98
C ASP A 15 -1.73 3.30 -12.06
N GLU A 16 -1.70 1.98 -11.85
CA GLU A 16 -2.84 1.07 -11.95
C GLU A 16 -4.00 1.50 -11.04
N TRP A 17 -3.70 1.85 -9.79
CA TRP A 17 -4.71 2.26 -8.81
C TRP A 17 -4.78 3.77 -8.58
N SER A 18 -4.07 4.57 -9.39
CA SER A 18 -4.01 6.03 -9.26
C SER A 18 -3.67 6.51 -7.83
N ILE A 19 -2.77 5.79 -7.17
CA ILE A 19 -2.29 6.10 -5.81
C ILE A 19 -0.88 6.68 -5.86
N LYS A 20 -0.54 7.56 -4.92
CA LYS A 20 0.83 8.04 -4.78
C LYS A 20 1.73 6.91 -4.26
N HIS A 21 2.82 6.64 -4.95
CA HIS A 21 3.86 5.72 -4.45
C HIS A 21 4.55 6.32 -3.21
N GLU A 22 4.56 5.56 -2.12
CA GLU A 22 5.29 5.88 -0.89
C GLU A 22 6.04 4.65 -0.38
N SER A 23 7.06 4.83 0.46
CA SER A 23 7.85 3.71 1.00
C SER A 23 8.28 3.99 2.44
N PRO A 24 7.89 3.15 3.41
CA PRO A 24 7.03 1.97 3.28
C PRO A 24 5.56 2.35 3.03
N GLN A 25 4.81 1.47 2.35
CA GLN A 25 3.38 1.65 2.05
C GLN A 25 2.66 0.30 2.09
N ALA A 26 1.44 0.28 2.62
CA ALA A 26 0.56 -0.88 2.66
C ALA A 26 -0.75 -0.56 1.93
N LEU A 27 -1.26 -1.52 1.17
CA LEU A 27 -2.49 -1.43 0.38
C LEU A 27 -3.38 -2.62 0.72
N LEU A 28 -4.69 -2.40 0.87
CA LEU A 28 -5.69 -3.45 0.93
C LEU A 28 -6.48 -3.45 -0.38
N LEU A 29 -6.49 -4.60 -1.04
CA LEU A 29 -7.23 -4.81 -2.28
C LEU A 29 -8.51 -5.62 -2.01
N LYS A 30 -9.63 -5.19 -2.58
CA LYS A 30 -10.92 -5.91 -2.58
C LYS A 30 -11.50 -5.81 -3.98
N GLU A 31 -11.80 -6.96 -4.59
CA GLU A 31 -12.36 -7.03 -5.95
C GLU A 31 -11.59 -6.20 -7.00
N PHE A 32 -10.26 -6.27 -6.95
CA PHE A 32 -9.33 -5.53 -7.82
C PHE A 32 -9.18 -4.03 -7.56
N ASP A 33 -9.90 -3.46 -6.59
CA ASP A 33 -9.75 -2.06 -6.19
C ASP A 33 -8.99 -1.90 -4.88
N VAL A 34 -8.26 -0.79 -4.75
CA VAL A 34 -7.61 -0.39 -3.48
C VAL A 34 -8.65 0.30 -2.59
N VAL A 35 -9.10 -0.40 -1.55
CA VAL A 35 -10.11 0.11 -0.60
C VAL A 35 -9.48 0.82 0.61
N TRP A 36 -8.19 0.62 0.84
CA TRP A 36 -7.45 1.26 1.92
C TRP A 36 -5.96 1.33 1.58
N SER A 37 -5.31 2.43 1.98
CA SER A 37 -3.86 2.59 1.87
C SER A 37 -3.30 3.46 3.02
N LYS A 38 -2.10 3.12 3.51
CA LYS A 38 -1.33 3.93 4.47
C LYS A 38 0.17 3.81 4.24
N SER A 39 0.93 4.80 4.69
CA SER A 39 2.39 4.86 4.53
C SER A 39 3.12 5.28 5.82
N HIS A 40 4.41 4.98 5.89
CA HIS A 40 5.30 5.42 6.98
C HIS A 40 4.73 5.11 8.38
N TYR A 41 4.59 6.14 9.23
CA TYR A 41 4.12 6.03 10.61
C TYR A 41 2.63 5.72 10.76
N ASP A 42 1.85 5.81 9.67
CA ASP A 42 0.44 5.43 9.68
C ASP A 42 0.24 3.92 9.56
N ILE A 43 1.28 3.16 9.19
CA ILE A 43 1.24 1.70 9.15
C ILE A 43 1.35 1.19 10.59
N LYS A 44 0.20 1.04 11.24
CA LYS A 44 0.05 0.52 12.61
C LYS A 44 -0.74 -0.77 12.61
N LYS A 45 -0.43 -1.67 13.55
CA LYS A 45 -1.11 -2.96 13.72
C LYS A 45 -2.62 -2.81 13.76
N ASP A 46 -3.12 -1.87 14.56
CA ASP A 46 -4.56 -1.66 14.72
C ASP A 46 -5.21 -1.19 13.41
N SER A 47 -4.57 -0.25 12.70
CA SER A 47 -5.07 0.22 11.40
C SER A 47 -5.11 -0.90 10.34
N LEU A 48 -4.17 -1.85 10.38
CA LEU A 48 -4.17 -3.00 9.49
C LEU A 48 -5.30 -3.99 9.84
N LEU A 49 -5.50 -4.26 11.13
CA LEU A 49 -6.55 -5.15 11.61
C LEU A 49 -7.94 -4.59 11.34
N ASP A 50 -8.12 -3.29 11.51
CA ASP A 50 -9.39 -2.61 11.24
C ASP A 50 -9.70 -2.62 9.74
N ALA A 51 -8.70 -2.33 8.90
CA ALA A 51 -8.84 -2.43 7.44
C ALA A 51 -9.22 -3.85 6.99
N ALA A 52 -8.59 -4.88 7.55
CA ALA A 52 -8.83 -6.28 7.18
C ALA A 52 -10.19 -6.84 7.62
N ARG A 53 -10.90 -6.15 8.53
CA ARG A 53 -12.22 -6.56 9.03
C ARG A 53 -13.39 -5.95 8.24
N ALA A 54 -13.13 -5.03 7.32
CA ALA A 54 -14.14 -4.28 6.54
C ALA A 54 -14.49 -4.93 5.19
#